data_AF-A0A7W1F3B1-F1
#
_entry.id   AF-A0A7W1F3B1-F1
#
_cell.length_a   1.000
_cell.length_b   1.000
_cell.length_c   1.000
_cell.angle_alpha   90.00
_cell.angle_beta   90.00
_cell.angle_gamma   90.00
#
_symmetry.space_group_name_H-M   'P 1'
#
loop_
_entity.id
_entity.type
_entity.pdbx_description
1 polymer ?
#
loop_
_entity_poly.entity_id
_entity_poly.type
_entity_poly.pdbx_seq_one_letter_code
_entity_poly.pdbx_strand_id
1 'polypeptide(L)'
;MSTFRRRSRVELQEVDAAGVVFYAWFFCYAHRAYEAALLASGFDLAELLRTGTHALPMVHAEADYKRPLRYGDEVAVDLSCDLVSERSCRFRARV
;
A
#
# COMPACT_ATOMS: atom_id res chain seq x y z
N MET A 1 -0.64 -17.50 6.52
CA MET A 1 -0.61 -16.05 6.78
C MET A 1 -1.90 -15.46 6.22
N SER A 2 -2.62 -14.66 7.00
CA SER A 2 -3.79 -13.94 6.50
C SER A 2 -3.31 -12.83 5.54
N THR A 3 -3.97 -12.70 4.39
CA THR A 3 -3.70 -11.65 3.40
C THR A 3 -4.91 -10.73 3.34
N PHE A 4 -4.68 -9.43 3.46
CA PHE A 4 -5.71 -8.42 3.23
C PHE A 4 -5.76 -8.06 1.75
N ARG A 5 -6.96 -7.92 1.18
CA ARG A 5 -7.12 -7.57 -0.23
C ARG A 5 -7.92 -6.29 -0.42
N ARG A 6 -7.38 -5.36 -1.21
CA ARG A 6 -8.06 -4.12 -1.60
C ARG A 6 -8.16 -4.03 -3.12
N ARG A 7 -9.32 -3.62 -3.64
CA ARG A 7 -9.54 -3.35 -5.06
C ARG A 7 -9.77 -1.87 -5.30
N SER A 8 -9.26 -1.36 -6.41
CA SER A 8 -9.54 -0.02 -6.93
C SER A 8 -9.40 -0.01 -8.44
N ARG A 9 -9.78 1.09 -9.08
CA ARG A 9 -9.57 1.31 -10.51
C ARG A 9 -8.41 2.28 -10.73
N VAL A 10 -7.66 2.10 -11.83
CA VAL A 10 -6.65 3.08 -12.24
C VAL A 10 -7.33 4.36 -12.70
N GLU A 11 -6.97 5.47 -12.08
CA GLU A 11 -7.48 6.80 -12.40
C GLU A 11 -6.57 7.54 -13.39
N LEU A 12 -7.12 8.54 -14.10
CA LEU A 12 -6.38 9.26 -15.15
C LEU A 12 -5.11 9.95 -14.61
N GLN A 13 -5.17 10.52 -13.41
CA GLN A 13 -4.02 11.16 -12.74
C GLN A 13 -2.87 10.18 -12.44
N GLU A 14 -3.14 8.88 -12.51
CA GLU A 14 -2.17 7.84 -12.19
C GLU A 14 -1.32 7.46 -13.41
N VAL A 15 -1.74 7.87 -14.61
CA VAL A 15 -1.14 7.49 -15.89
C VAL A 15 -0.23 8.60 -16.42
N ASP A 16 0.97 8.24 -16.87
CA ASP A 16 1.92 9.17 -17.47
C ASP A 16 1.82 9.23 -19.00
N ALA A 17 2.69 10.04 -19.62
CA ALA A 17 2.73 10.22 -21.08
C ALA A 17 3.10 8.94 -21.87
N ALA A 18 3.64 7.90 -21.22
CA ALA A 18 3.86 6.60 -21.84
C ALA A 18 2.58 5.73 -21.86
N GLY A 19 1.48 6.22 -21.30
CA GLY A 19 0.18 5.54 -21.30
C GLY A 19 0.09 4.40 -20.29
N VAL A 20 0.97 4.38 -19.29
CA VAL A 20 0.98 3.41 -18.20
C VAL A 20 0.97 4.12 -16.85
N VAL A 21 0.63 3.39 -15.79
CA VAL A 21 0.69 3.94 -14.42
C VAL A 21 2.13 4.35 -14.09
N PHE A 22 2.31 5.61 -13.69
CA PHE A 22 3.60 6.11 -13.24
C PHE A 22 4.06 5.35 -12.00
N TYR A 23 5.30 4.87 -12.00
CA TYR A 23 5.81 3.88 -11.05
C TYR A 23 5.55 4.21 -9.57
N ALA A 24 5.58 5.50 -9.20
CA ALA A 24 5.36 5.93 -7.82
C ALA A 24 3.95 5.58 -7.28
N TRP A 25 2.94 5.49 -8.15
CA TRP A 25 1.58 5.14 -7.74
C TRP A 25 1.45 3.72 -7.19
N PHE A 26 2.36 2.81 -7.54
CA PHE A 26 2.38 1.47 -6.94
C PHE A 26 2.65 1.52 -5.43
N PHE A 27 3.48 2.45 -4.96
CA PHE A 27 3.66 2.69 -3.51
C PHE A 27 2.39 3.28 -2.88
N CYS A 28 1.67 4.14 -3.58
CA CYS A 28 0.38 4.65 -3.10
C CYS A 28 -0.67 3.53 -3.01
N TYR A 29 -0.72 2.60 -3.97
CA TYR A 29 -1.62 1.44 -3.90
C TYR A 29 -1.29 0.56 -2.69
N ALA A 30 0.00 0.28 -2.45
CA ALA A 30 0.46 -0.46 -1.28
C ALA A 30 0.10 0.27 0.03
N HIS A 31 0.31 1.59 0.10
CA HIS A 31 0.02 2.38 1.29
C HIS A 31 -1.49 2.45 1.60
N ARG A 32 -2.33 2.62 0.57
CA ARG A 32 -3.79 2.56 0.70
C ARG A 32 -4.28 1.20 1.22
N ALA A 33 -3.64 0.11 0.77
CA ALA A 33 -3.94 -1.23 1.29
C ALA A 33 -3.47 -1.40 2.74
N TYR A 34 -2.31 -0.85 3.10
CA TYR A 34 -1.77 -0.81 4.46
C TYR A 34 -2.70 -0.07 5.43
N GLU A 35 -3.12 1.14 5.10
CA GLU A 35 -4.06 1.93 5.92
C GLU A 35 -5.37 1.17 6.15
N ALA A 36 -5.93 0.59 5.08
CA ALA A 36 -7.18 -0.17 5.15
C ALA A 36 -7.02 -1.48 5.97
N ALA A 37 -5.88 -2.15 5.87
CA ALA A 37 -5.60 -3.37 6.64
C ALA A 37 -5.44 -3.08 8.13
N LEU A 38 -4.76 -1.98 8.49
CA LEU A 38 -4.65 -1.54 9.88
C LEU A 38 -6.02 -1.19 10.47
N LEU A 39 -6.81 -0.39 9.75
CA LEU A 39 -8.14 -0.01 10.19
C LEU A 39 -9.04 -1.24 10.39
N ALA A 40 -9.01 -2.19 9.44
CA ALA A 40 -9.75 -3.45 9.54
C ALA A 40 -9.29 -4.33 10.73
N SER A 41 -8.06 -4.14 11.20
CA SER A 41 -7.49 -4.84 12.37
C SER A 41 -7.70 -4.07 13.68
N GLY A 42 -8.44 -2.95 13.67
CA GLY A 42 -8.69 -2.12 14.85
C GLY A 42 -7.61 -1.08 15.16
N PHE A 43 -6.65 -0.86 14.26
CA PHE A 43 -5.62 0.16 14.40
C PHE A 43 -5.95 1.37 13.53
N ASP A 44 -6.49 2.44 14.14
CA ASP A 44 -6.77 3.69 13.45
C ASP A 44 -5.53 4.61 13.43
N LEU A 45 -5.00 4.84 12.23
CA LEU A 45 -3.87 5.76 12.04
C LEU A 45 -4.24 7.21 12.38
N ALA A 46 -5.50 7.63 12.24
CA ALA A 46 -5.93 8.97 12.62
C ALA A 46 -5.82 9.17 14.14
N GLU A 47 -6.18 8.15 14.93
CA GLU A 47 -5.99 8.17 16.38
C GLU A 47 -4.51 8.19 16.76
N LEU A 48 -3.68 7.39 16.08
CA LEU A 48 -2.24 7.36 16.30
C LEU A 48 -1.60 8.74 16.04
N LEU A 49 -1.97 9.39 14.92
CA LEU A 49 -1.51 10.75 14.59
C LEU A 49 -2.01 11.80 15.59
N ARG A 50 -3.26 11.69 16.07
CA ARG A 50 -3.84 12.62 17.03
C ARG A 50 -3.19 12.54 18.40
N THR A 51 -2.91 11.33 18.88
CA THR A 51 -2.31 11.11 20.22
C THR A 51 -0.82 11.37 20.24
N GLY A 52 -0.11 11.13 19.13
CA GLY A 52 1.33 11.37 19.00
C GLY A 52 2.20 10.51 19.91
N THR A 53 1.65 9.46 20.53
CA THR A 53 2.40 8.59 21.47
C THR A 53 3.28 7.57 20.75
N HIS A 54 2.90 7.18 19.54
CA HIS A 54 3.59 6.21 18.71
C HIS A 54 3.61 6.69 17.26
N ALA A 55 4.61 6.24 16.49
CA ALA A 55 4.72 6.51 15.06
C ALA A 55 5.06 5.23 14.30
N LEU A 56 4.53 5.10 13.07
CA LEU A 56 4.83 4.00 12.15
C LEU A 56 5.45 4.55 10.85
N PRO A 57 6.68 5.08 10.89
CA PRO A 57 7.33 5.61 9.69
C PRO A 57 7.70 4.49 8.72
N MET A 58 7.45 4.71 7.43
CA MET A 58 7.98 3.86 6.36
C MET A 58 9.45 4.22 6.11
N VAL A 59 10.36 3.49 6.74
CA VAL A 59 11.82 3.77 6.68
C VAL A 59 12.52 3.15 5.47
N HIS A 60 11.87 2.23 4.76
CA HIS A 60 12.39 1.57 3.57
C HIS A 60 11.23 1.13 2.67
N ALA A 61 11.39 1.30 1.35
CA ALA A 61 10.47 0.81 0.34
C ALA A 61 11.23 0.46 -0.94
N GLU A 62 10.85 -0.64 -1.57
CA GLU A 62 11.37 -1.10 -2.86
C GLU A 62 10.25 -1.78 -3.65
N ALA A 63 10.38 -1.82 -4.98
CA ALA A 63 9.37 -2.42 -5.84
C ALA A 63 9.99 -2.98 -7.14
N ASP A 64 9.40 -4.08 -7.59
CA ASP A 64 9.71 -4.78 -8.83
C ASP A 64 8.53 -4.68 -9.80
N TYR A 65 8.71 -4.01 -10.94
CA TYR A 65 7.63 -3.78 -11.90
C TYR A 65 7.64 -4.85 -13.00
N LYS A 66 6.71 -5.80 -12.95
CA LYS A 66 6.68 -6.95 -13.87
C LYS A 66 5.75 -6.78 -15.07
N ARG A 67 4.65 -6.02 -14.93
CA ARG A 67 3.65 -5.76 -15.98
C ARG A 67 3.07 -4.35 -15.83
N PRO A 68 2.76 -3.64 -16.93
CA PRO A 68 2.16 -2.31 -16.86
C PRO A 68 0.68 -2.38 -16.50
N LEU A 69 0.21 -1.39 -15.75
CA LEU A 69 -1.20 -1.05 -15.58
C LEU A 69 -1.54 0.16 -16.46
N ARG A 70 -2.79 0.25 -16.93
CA ARG A 70 -3.29 1.33 -17.78
C ARG A 70 -4.55 1.95 -17.21
N TYR A 71 -4.91 3.11 -17.74
CA TYR A 71 -6.16 3.79 -17.40
C TYR A 71 -7.35 2.83 -17.44
N GLY A 72 -8.07 2.77 -16.33
CA GLY A 72 -9.28 1.97 -16.20
C GLY A 72 -9.10 0.48 -15.90
N ASP A 73 -7.86 -0.01 -15.83
CA ASP A 73 -7.59 -1.36 -15.30
C ASP A 73 -8.06 -1.48 -13.84
N GLU A 74 -8.45 -2.68 -13.44
CA GLU A 74 -8.66 -3.00 -12.02
C GLU A 74 -7.31 -3.28 -11.36
N VAL A 75 -7.05 -2.61 -10.24
CA VAL A 75 -5.90 -2.81 -9.37
C VAL A 75 -6.35 -3.64 -8.18
N ALA A 76 -5.79 -4.83 -8.00
CA ALA A 76 -6.02 -5.66 -6.84
C ALA A 76 -4.73 -5.80 -6.04
N VAL A 77 -4.71 -5.22 -4.83
CA VAL A 77 -3.55 -5.27 -3.95
C VAL A 77 -3.76 -6.36 -2.91
N ASP A 78 -2.93 -7.39 -2.94
CA ASP A 78 -2.82 -8.40 -1.89
C ASP A 78 -1.69 -8.00 -0.93
N LEU A 79 -2.03 -7.74 0.33
CA LEU A 79 -1.11 -7.27 1.36
C LEU A 79 -0.89 -8.32 2.44
N SER A 80 0.36 -8.60 2.78
CA SER A 80 0.76 -9.37 3.96
C SER A 80 1.70 -8.56 4.86
N CYS A 81 1.71 -8.89 6.15
CA CYS A 81 2.61 -8.28 7.13
C CYS A 81 3.42 -9.37 7.84
N ASP A 82 4.74 -9.16 7.90
CA ASP A 82 5.70 -9.98 8.63
C ASP A 82 6.26 -9.16 9.81
N LEU A 83 6.32 -9.72 11.01
CA LEU A 83 7.09 -9.12 12.10
C LEU A 83 8.58 -9.38 11.85
N VAL A 84 9.39 -8.32 11.85
CA VAL A 84 10.86 -8.40 11.70
C VAL A 84 11.53 -8.39 13.07
N SER A 85 10.99 -7.60 14.00
CA SER A 85 11.39 -7.53 15.41
C SER A 85 10.26 -6.93 16.24
N GLU A 86 10.46 -6.79 17.55
CA GLU A 86 9.49 -6.12 18.44
C GLU A 86 9.13 -4.67 18.01
N ARG A 87 9.97 -4.01 17.21
CA ARG A 87 9.81 -2.61 16.79
C ARG A 87 9.77 -2.43 15.28
N SER A 88 9.71 -3.52 14.52
CA SER A 88 9.78 -3.47 13.06
C SER A 88 8.89 -4.52 12.44
N CYS A 89 8.12 -4.10 11.43
CA CYS A 89 7.33 -4.98 10.59
C CYS A 89 7.64 -4.69 9.12
N ARG A 90 7.41 -5.68 8.26
CA ARG A 90 7.57 -5.59 6.82
C ARG A 90 6.23 -5.90 6.17
N PHE A 91 5.76 -4.96 5.36
CA PHE A 91 4.60 -5.17 4.50
C PHE A 91 5.06 -5.63 3.13
N ARG A 92 4.38 -6.62 2.57
CA ARG A 92 4.56 -7.05 1.18
C ARG A 92 3.25 -6.85 0.44
N ALA A 93 3.28 -6.04 -0.60
CA ALA A 93 2.16 -5.81 -1.50
C ALA A 93 2.43 -6.50 -2.83
N ARG A 94 1.45 -7.27 -3.32
CA ARG A 94 1.41 -7.75 -4.70
C ARG A 94 0.28 -7.02 -5.41
N VAL A 95 0.61 -6.40 -6.54
CA VAL A 95 -0.30 -5.71 -7.45
C VAL A 95 -0.44 -6.51 -8.73
#